data_AF-A0A7K2Z225-F1
#
_entry.id   AF-A0A7K2Z225-F1
#
_cell.length_a   1.000
_cell.length_b   1.000
_cell.length_c   1.000
_cell.angle_alpha   90.00
_cell.angle_beta   90.00
_cell.angle_gamma   90.00
#
_symmetry.space_group_name_H-M   'P 1'
#
loop_
_entity.id
_entity.type
_entity.pdbx_description
1 polymer ?
#
loop_
_entity_poly.entity_id
_entity_poly.type
_entity_poly.pdbx_seq_one_letter_code
_entity_poly.pdbx_strand_id
1 'polypeptide(L)'
;MEAGNTRWLKETINAHGWPGFDRVDAEGSDHVCLLVTDADSDPEFRRSCLRLLEEAVTAGQASARWLAHLTDRVRVHDGRPQLYATQYAVFDGISGAGPVEDPDGLDRRRAEMGLDPVAEYDRRVRDQYEV
;
A
#
# COMPACT_ATOMS: atom_id res chain seq x y z
N MET A 1 16.01 -9.17 -9.46
CA MET A 1 15.75 -10.57 -9.01
C MET A 1 14.23 -10.81 -8.84
N GLU A 2 13.36 -10.14 -9.61
CA GLU A 2 11.95 -9.96 -9.21
C GLU A 2 10.94 -11.02 -9.72
N ALA A 3 11.26 -11.80 -10.75
CA ALA A 3 10.24 -12.64 -11.39
C ALA A 3 9.82 -13.90 -10.58
N GLY A 4 10.69 -14.41 -9.70
CA GLY A 4 10.46 -15.66 -8.96
C GLY A 4 9.53 -15.50 -7.76
N ASN A 5 9.76 -14.48 -6.93
CA ASN A 5 9.02 -14.25 -5.69
C ASN A 5 7.56 -13.85 -5.96
N THR A 6 7.33 -13.00 -6.97
CA THR A 6 5.98 -12.54 -7.34
C THR A 6 5.10 -13.67 -7.87
N ARG A 7 5.67 -14.65 -8.59
CA ARG A 7 4.90 -15.80 -9.10
C ARG A 7 4.49 -16.74 -7.97
N TRP A 8 5.41 -17.13 -7.10
CA TRP A 8 5.11 -17.99 -5.96
C TRP A 8 4.08 -17.34 -5.02
N LEU A 9 4.21 -16.04 -4.78
CA LEU A 9 3.26 -15.30 -3.95
C LEU A 9 1.86 -15.29 -4.56
N LYS A 10 1.76 -15.05 -5.88
CA LYS A 10 0.49 -15.12 -6.62
C LYS A 10 -0.17 -16.49 -6.47
N GLU A 11 0.59 -17.55 -6.71
CA GLU A 11 0.09 -18.94 -6.59
C GLU A 11 -0.38 -19.23 -5.16
N THR A 12 0.38 -18.77 -4.15
CA THR A 12 0.06 -18.97 -2.73
C THR A 12 -1.20 -18.21 -2.31
N ILE A 13 -1.32 -16.92 -2.66
CA ILE A 13 -2.49 -16.10 -2.34
C ILE A 13 -3.74 -16.63 -3.05
N ASN A 14 -3.62 -17.06 -4.31
CA ASN A 14 -4.74 -17.65 -5.04
C ASN A 14 -5.20 -18.98 -4.43
N ALA A 15 -4.29 -19.78 -3.89
CA ALA A 15 -4.62 -21.07 -3.29
C ALA A 15 -5.16 -20.96 -1.85
N HIS A 16 -4.66 -20.00 -1.07
CA HIS A 16 -4.85 -19.97 0.38
C HIS A 16 -5.49 -18.68 0.93
N GLY A 17 -5.74 -17.69 0.08
CA GLY A 17 -6.19 -16.36 0.51
C GLY A 17 -5.08 -15.54 1.15
N TRP A 18 -5.45 -14.42 1.79
CA TRP A 18 -4.47 -13.57 2.46
C TRP A 18 -3.81 -14.31 3.64
N PRO A 19 -2.46 -14.35 3.73
CA PRO A 19 -1.79 -14.87 4.90
C PRO A 19 -1.87 -13.86 6.05
N GLY A 20 -2.90 -14.02 6.90
CA GLY A 20 -3.06 -13.25 8.12
C GLY A 20 -2.03 -13.57 9.20
N PHE A 21 -2.01 -12.77 10.27
CA PHE A 21 -1.08 -12.92 11.40
C PHE A 21 -1.04 -14.33 11.99
N ASP A 22 -2.16 -15.05 12.01
CA ASP A 22 -2.22 -16.42 12.55
C ASP A 22 -1.35 -17.42 11.75
N ARG A 23 -0.98 -17.09 10.51
CA ARG A 23 -0.18 -17.95 9.62
C ARG A 23 1.27 -17.52 9.50
N VAL A 24 1.52 -16.21 9.50
CA VAL A 24 2.83 -15.65 9.14
C VAL A 24 3.32 -14.59 10.12
N ASP A 25 2.66 -14.43 11.29
CA ASP A 25 2.89 -13.36 12.25
C ASP A 25 2.82 -11.94 11.63
N ALA A 26 3.09 -10.91 12.44
CA ALA A 26 3.01 -9.52 12.01
C ALA A 26 4.12 -9.17 10.99
N GLU A 27 5.33 -9.68 11.19
CA GLU A 27 6.47 -9.40 10.32
C GLU A 27 6.31 -10.09 8.96
N GLY A 28 5.83 -11.33 8.95
CA GLY A 28 5.55 -12.03 7.69
C GLY A 28 4.37 -11.42 6.93
N SER A 29 3.35 -10.92 7.63
CA SER A 29 2.23 -10.21 6.98
C SER A 29 2.69 -8.89 6.34
N ASP A 30 3.58 -8.15 7.01
CA ASP A 30 4.20 -6.94 6.48
C ASP A 30 5.05 -7.24 5.23
N HIS A 31 5.82 -8.33 5.23
CA HIS A 31 6.58 -8.78 4.05
C HIS A 31 5.68 -9.14 2.87
N VAL A 32 4.55 -9.81 3.12
CA VAL A 32 3.58 -10.12 2.06
C VAL A 32 3.01 -8.83 1.47
N CYS A 33 2.68 -7.85 2.31
CA CYS A 33 2.23 -6.55 1.84
C CYS A 33 3.28 -5.90 0.94
N LEU A 34 4.55 -5.85 1.38
CA LEU A 34 5.68 -5.31 0.61
C LEU A 34 5.76 -5.92 -0.79
N LEU A 35 5.75 -7.26 -0.88
CA LEU A 35 5.82 -7.96 -2.16
C LEU A 35 4.61 -7.68 -3.07
N VAL A 36 3.40 -7.56 -2.50
CA VAL A 36 2.20 -7.20 -3.26
C VAL A 36 2.29 -5.77 -3.78
N THR A 37 2.80 -4.83 -2.97
CA THR A 37 3.03 -3.46 -3.43
C THR A 37 4.00 -3.45 -4.63
N ASP A 38 5.08 -4.23 -4.59
CA ASP A 38 6.11 -4.30 -5.65
C ASP A 38 5.65 -5.02 -6.93
N ALA A 39 4.50 -5.71 -6.91
CA ALA A 39 3.95 -6.46 -8.05
C ALA A 39 3.36 -5.56 -9.14
N ASP A 40 4.15 -4.62 -9.67
CA ASP A 40 3.68 -3.57 -10.58
C ASP A 40 3.18 -4.06 -11.94
N SER A 41 3.65 -5.22 -12.38
CA SER A 41 3.34 -5.83 -13.67
C SER A 41 1.95 -6.48 -13.77
N ASP A 42 1.14 -6.52 -12.71
CA ASP A 42 -0.18 -7.18 -12.73
C ASP A 42 -1.25 -6.41 -11.92
N PRO A 43 -1.95 -5.46 -12.56
CA PRO A 43 -2.98 -4.65 -11.91
C PRO A 43 -4.19 -5.46 -11.43
N GLU A 44 -4.58 -6.53 -12.12
CA GLU A 44 -5.73 -7.35 -11.73
C GLU A 44 -5.45 -8.17 -10.47
N PHE A 45 -4.26 -8.75 -10.38
CA PHE A 45 -3.80 -9.42 -9.17
C PHE A 45 -3.77 -8.46 -7.99
N ARG A 46 -3.28 -7.23 -8.20
CA ARG A 46 -3.22 -6.22 -7.15
C ARG A 46 -4.61 -5.81 -6.63
N ARG A 47 -5.59 -5.64 -7.52
CA ARG A 47 -6.98 -5.37 -7.13
C ARG A 47 -7.58 -6.55 -6.35
N SER A 48 -7.23 -7.78 -6.71
CA SER A 48 -7.65 -8.97 -5.96
C SER A 48 -7.00 -9.03 -4.57
N CYS A 49 -5.72 -8.72 -4.48
CA CYS A 49 -5.01 -8.59 -3.20
C CYS A 49 -5.59 -7.47 -2.32
N LEU A 50 -6.00 -6.35 -2.91
CA LEU A 50 -6.64 -5.25 -2.16
C LEU A 50 -7.90 -5.72 -1.45
N ARG A 51 -8.78 -6.47 -2.13
CA ARG A 51 -9.99 -7.03 -1.52
C ARG A 51 -9.66 -8.01 -0.38
N LEU A 52 -8.69 -8.89 -0.60
CA LEU A 52 -8.25 -9.86 0.41
C LEU A 52 -7.61 -9.18 1.63
N LEU A 53 -6.85 -8.11 1.42
CA LEU A 53 -6.26 -7.32 2.49
C LEU A 53 -7.32 -6.54 3.28
N GLU A 54 -8.33 -5.99 2.61
CA GLU A 54 -9.48 -5.34 3.26
C GLU A 54 -10.23 -6.30 4.20
N GLU A 55 -10.49 -7.52 3.74
CA GLU A 55 -11.07 -8.59 4.56
C GLU A 55 -10.18 -8.93 5.75
N ALA A 56 -8.86 -9.08 5.53
CA ALA A 56 -7.92 -9.40 6.59
C ALA A 56 -7.79 -8.27 7.64
N VAL A 57 -7.76 -7.00 7.23
CA VAL A 57 -7.75 -5.85 8.16
C VAL A 57 -9.04 -5.82 8.98
N THR A 58 -10.19 -6.05 8.34
CA THR A 58 -11.49 -6.11 9.03
C THR A 58 -11.52 -7.24 10.07
N ALA A 59 -10.85 -8.36 9.79
CA ALA A 59 -10.70 -9.48 10.72
C ALA A 59 -9.60 -9.27 11.79
N GLY A 60 -8.89 -8.12 11.79
CA GLY A 60 -7.76 -7.87 12.69
C GLY A 60 -6.52 -8.72 12.40
N GLN A 61 -6.42 -9.25 11.18
CA GLN A 61 -5.40 -10.20 10.72
C GLN A 61 -4.36 -9.58 9.77
N ALA A 62 -4.46 -8.27 9.51
CA ALA A 62 -3.49 -7.50 8.74
C ALA A 62 -3.47 -6.05 9.21
N SER A 63 -2.41 -5.31 8.86
CA SER A 63 -2.27 -3.91 9.28
C SER A 63 -3.02 -2.95 8.36
N ALA A 64 -3.82 -2.06 8.95
CA ALA A 64 -4.57 -1.02 8.24
C ALA A 64 -3.65 -0.06 7.45
N ARG A 65 -2.41 0.15 7.90
CA ARG A 65 -1.42 0.94 7.16
C ARG A 65 -1.17 0.39 5.75
N TRP A 66 -1.11 -0.93 5.61
CA TRP A 66 -0.85 -1.57 4.32
C TRP A 66 -2.05 -1.49 3.39
N LEU A 67 -3.27 -1.54 3.96
CA LEU A 67 -4.48 -1.28 3.21
C LEU A 67 -4.46 0.13 2.60
N ALA A 68 -4.05 1.14 3.36
CA ALA A 68 -3.90 2.50 2.86
C ALA A 68 -2.87 2.59 1.70
N HIS A 69 -1.68 2.00 1.87
CA HIS A 69 -0.65 1.97 0.84
C HIS A 69 -1.11 1.28 -0.46
N LEU A 70 -1.73 0.11 -0.35
CA LEU A 70 -2.20 -0.65 -1.51
C LEU A 70 -3.38 0.04 -2.20
N THR A 71 -4.27 0.67 -1.42
CA THR A 71 -5.40 1.46 -1.94
C THR A 71 -4.90 2.60 -2.82
N ASP A 72 -3.97 3.42 -2.33
CA ASP A 72 -3.45 4.54 -3.11
C ASP A 72 -2.68 4.05 -4.34
N ARG A 73 -1.92 2.95 -4.25
CA ARG A 73 -1.22 2.37 -5.40
C ARG A 73 -2.19 1.97 -6.51
N VAL A 74 -3.30 1.30 -6.17
CA VAL A 74 -4.35 0.95 -7.13
C VAL A 74 -4.99 2.23 -7.72
N ARG A 75 -5.28 3.23 -6.89
CA ARG A 75 -5.86 4.51 -7.36
C ARG A 75 -4.94 5.25 -8.33
N VAL A 76 -3.66 5.39 -8.01
CA VAL A 76 -2.67 6.06 -8.86
C VAL A 76 -2.54 5.34 -10.19
N HIS A 77 -2.46 4.00 -10.19
CA HIS A 77 -2.45 3.21 -11.41
C HIS A 77 -3.71 3.44 -12.25
N ASP A 78 -4.87 3.57 -11.61
CA ASP A 78 -6.16 3.81 -12.27
C ASP A 78 -6.40 5.29 -12.63
N GLY A 79 -5.39 6.17 -12.48
CA GLY A 79 -5.50 7.60 -12.78
C GLY A 79 -6.41 8.38 -11.84
N ARG A 80 -6.68 7.84 -10.65
CA ARG A 80 -7.56 8.42 -9.64
C ARG A 80 -6.75 9.15 -8.55
N PRO A 81 -7.30 10.20 -7.94
CA PRO A 81 -6.70 10.83 -6.77
C PRO A 81 -6.50 9.82 -5.63
N GLN A 82 -5.40 10.00 -4.91
CA GLN A 82 -5.07 9.24 -3.71
C GLN A 82 -6.02 9.56 -2.56
N LEU A 83 -6.13 8.65 -1.62
CA LEU A 83 -6.97 8.79 -0.44
C LEU A 83 -6.15 9.08 0.82
N TYR A 84 -4.92 8.55 0.87
CA TYR A 84 -4.02 8.63 2.03
C TYR A 84 -2.67 9.30 1.71
N ALA A 85 -2.43 9.73 0.46
CA ALA A 85 -1.18 10.37 0.03
C ALA A 85 0.08 9.53 0.33
N THR A 86 0.01 8.23 0.06
CA THR A 86 1.11 7.29 0.37
C THR A 86 2.05 7.03 -0.82
N GLN A 87 1.64 7.36 -2.04
CA GLN A 87 2.45 7.18 -3.25
C GLN A 87 3.09 8.51 -3.63
N TYR A 88 4.41 8.50 -3.67
CA TYR A 88 5.24 9.60 -4.13
C TYR A 88 5.77 9.25 -5.51
N ALA A 89 5.67 10.18 -6.43
CA ALA A 89 6.27 10.07 -7.75
C ALA A 89 6.83 11.44 -8.15
N VAL A 90 7.68 11.42 -9.17
CA VAL A 90 8.12 12.66 -9.81
C VAL A 90 7.03 13.07 -10.80
N PHE A 91 6.33 14.15 -10.48
CA PHE A 91 5.39 14.80 -11.40
C PHE A 91 6.04 16.10 -11.87
N ASP A 92 6.23 16.24 -13.18
CA ASP A 92 6.83 17.44 -13.81
C ASP A 92 8.18 17.89 -13.20
N GLY A 93 9.03 16.93 -12.84
CA GLY A 93 10.35 17.21 -12.26
C GLY A 93 10.32 17.54 -10.77
N ILE A 94 9.15 17.53 -10.13
CA ILE A 94 8.98 17.73 -8.69
C ILE A 94 8.58 16.41 -8.05
N SER A 95 9.39 15.93 -7.11
CA SER A 95 9.05 14.78 -6.28
C SER A 95 7.99 15.17 -5.25
N GLY A 96 6.86 14.46 -5.24
CA GLY A 96 5.81 14.70 -4.27
C GLY A 96 4.70 13.65 -4.32
N ALA A 97 3.80 13.72 -3.35
CA ALA A 97 2.55 12.97 -3.44
C ALA A 97 1.72 13.51 -4.61
N GLY A 98 1.18 12.61 -5.44
CA GLY A 98 0.20 12.99 -6.48
C GLY A 98 -1.12 13.51 -5.87
N PRO A 99 -2.09 13.91 -6.71
CA PRO A 99 -3.36 14.49 -6.26
C PRO A 99 -4.08 13.66 -5.19
N VAL A 100 -4.72 14.34 -4.22
CA VAL A 100 -5.49 13.72 -3.12
C VAL A 100 -6.96 14.09 -3.26
N GLU A 101 -7.87 13.12 -3.09
CA GLU A 101 -9.32 13.27 -3.32
C GLU A 101 -9.96 14.31 -2.37
N ASP A 102 -9.52 14.34 -1.12
CA ASP A 102 -10.00 15.27 -0.09
C ASP A 102 -8.83 15.63 0.85
N PRO A 103 -8.08 16.72 0.57
CA PRO A 103 -6.95 17.14 1.39
C PRO A 103 -7.34 17.51 2.82
N ASP A 104 -8.52 18.12 3.03
CA ASP A 104 -8.95 18.61 4.35
C ASP A 104 -9.23 17.45 5.32
N GLY A 105 -9.76 16.34 4.81
CA GLY A 105 -9.99 15.12 5.59
C GLY A 105 -8.81 14.15 5.65
N LEU A 106 -7.67 14.47 5.03
CA LEU A 106 -6.56 13.54 4.83
C LEU A 106 -5.97 13.03 6.15
N ASP A 107 -5.58 13.91 7.05
CA ASP A 107 -4.91 13.51 8.30
C ASP A 107 -5.82 12.70 9.22
N ARG A 108 -7.14 12.95 9.18
CA ARG A 108 -8.13 12.12 9.88
C ARG A 108 -8.13 10.68 9.33
N ARG A 109 -8.20 10.52 8.01
CA ARG A 109 -8.14 9.20 7.35
C ARG A 109 -6.81 8.49 7.59
N ARG A 110 -5.70 9.24 7.63
CA ARG A 110 -4.37 8.71 7.94
C ARG A 110 -4.30 8.18 9.37
N ALA A 111 -4.81 8.93 10.34
CA ALA A 111 -4.87 8.50 11.73
C ALA A 111 -5.72 7.23 11.93
N GLU A 112 -6.87 7.12 11.24
CA GLU A 112 -7.71 5.91 11.24
C GLU A 112 -6.97 4.65 10.73
N MET A 113 -5.96 4.84 9.87
CA MET A 113 -5.12 3.76 9.31
C MET A 113 -3.79 3.56 10.06
N GLY A 114 -3.55 4.30 11.16
CA GLY A 114 -2.29 4.25 11.90
C GLY A 114 -1.11 4.89 11.16
N LEU A 115 -1.37 5.82 10.25
CA LEU A 115 -0.37 6.61 9.54
C LEU A 115 -0.16 7.95 10.24
N ASP A 116 1.08 8.44 10.23
CA ASP A 116 1.42 9.78 10.74
C ASP A 116 0.77 10.88 9.89
N PRO A 117 0.61 12.12 10.38
CA PRO A 117 0.15 13.25 9.57
C PRO A 117 0.96 13.42 8.28
N VAL A 118 0.32 13.87 7.20
CA VAL A 118 0.95 13.96 5.87
C VAL A 118 2.19 14.84 5.88
N ALA A 119 2.16 15.94 6.64
CA ALA A 119 3.30 16.86 6.74
C ALA A 119 4.54 16.21 7.39
N GLU A 120 4.34 15.32 8.36
CA GLU A 120 5.44 14.57 8.98
C GLU A 120 5.98 13.50 8.05
N TYR A 121 5.09 12.84 7.31
CA TYR A 121 5.47 11.88 6.30
C TYR A 121 6.26 12.52 5.16
N ASP A 122 5.80 13.66 4.63
CA ASP A 122 6.50 14.48 3.63
C ASP A 122 7.91 14.82 4.08
N ARG A 123 8.07 15.24 5.34
CA ARG A 123 9.40 15.53 5.92
C ARG A 123 10.29 14.29 5.87
N ARG A 124 9.82 13.14 6.37
CA ARG A 124 10.61 11.89 6.34
C ARG A 124 11.00 11.45 4.93
N VAL A 125 10.06 11.55 3.97
CA VAL A 125 10.34 11.19 2.58
C VAL A 125 11.41 12.13 2.02
N ARG A 126 11.31 13.45 2.22
CA ARG A 126 12.35 14.39 1.78
C ARG A 126 13.71 14.11 2.40
N ASP A 127 13.76 13.85 3.71
CA ASP A 127 15.02 13.56 4.42
C ASP A 127 15.67 12.25 3.92
N GLN A 128 14.87 11.29 3.45
CA GLN A 128 15.37 10.01 2.94
C GLN A 128 15.80 10.07 1.46
N TYR A 129 15.31 11.05 0.70
CA TYR A 129 15.59 11.25 -0.72
C TYR A 129 16.34 12.56 -1.01
N GLU A 130 17.11 13.09 -0.05
CA GLU A 130 18.08 14.16 -0.34
C GLU A 130 19.02 13.71 -1.48
N VAL A 131 18.88 14.37 -2.64
CA VAL A 131 19.82 14.39 -3.78
C VAL A 131 20.52 15.74 -3.76
#